data_AF-A0A0A0IIQ9-F1
#
_entry.id   AF-A0A0A0IIQ9-F1
#
_cell.length_a   1.000
_cell.length_b   1.000
_cell.length_c   1.000
_cell.angle_alpha   90.00
_cell.angle_beta   90.00
_cell.angle_gamma   90.00
#
_symmetry.space_group_name_H-M   'P 1'
#
loop_
_entity.id
_entity.type
_entity.pdbx_description
1 polymer ?
#
loop_
_entity_poly.entity_id
_entity_poly.type
_entity_poly.pdbx_seq_one_letter_code
_entity_poly.pdbx_strand_id
1 'polypeptide(L)'
;LFKYTDRWVIEPFFRDCKNYLGLDSYQVRSERSILRYLTIMFITYTYCKLYSSKTLQFNTGLKLAKNNFKKAQIIFIYSAALNGQPIEKIFENLKIA
;
A
#
# COMPACT_ATOMS: atom_id res chain seq x y z
N LEU A 1 4.43 32.35 -16.11
CA LEU A 1 5.14 32.04 -14.84
C LEU A 1 4.57 30.80 -14.13
N PHE A 2 3.24 30.61 -14.06
CA PHE A 2 2.59 29.46 -13.39
C PHE A 2 3.02 28.05 -13.87
N LYS A 3 3.36 27.91 -15.16
CA LYS A 3 3.63 26.60 -15.79
C LYS A 3 4.89 25.86 -15.26
N TYR A 4 5.85 26.56 -14.65
CA TYR A 4 7.08 25.96 -14.15
C TYR A 4 6.94 25.47 -12.69
N THR A 5 6.14 26.15 -11.88
CA THR A 5 5.86 25.79 -10.49
C THR A 5 5.09 24.48 -10.36
N ASP A 6 4.20 24.17 -11.30
CA ASP A 6 3.40 22.93 -11.30
C ASP A 6 4.26 21.66 -11.48
N ARG A 7 5.48 21.79 -12.02
CA ARG A 7 6.42 20.68 -12.19
C ARG A 7 6.82 20.05 -10.85
N TRP A 8 7.01 20.86 -9.81
CA TRP A 8 7.53 20.40 -8.52
C TRP A 8 6.60 19.42 -7.82
N VAL A 9 5.29 19.46 -8.13
CA VAL A 9 4.28 18.58 -7.53
C VAL A 9 4.51 17.10 -7.87
N ILE A 10 5.21 16.79 -8.97
CA ILE A 10 5.55 15.41 -9.34
C ILE A 10 6.74 14.85 -8.55
N GLU A 11 7.59 15.71 -7.96
CA GLU A 11 8.78 15.27 -7.24
C GLU A 11 8.44 14.53 -5.94
N PRO A 12 7.50 15.01 -5.09
CA PRO A 12 7.02 14.23 -3.95
C PRO A 12 6.47 12.86 -4.38
N PHE A 13 5.73 12.79 -5.49
CA PHE A 13 5.22 11.53 -6.02
C PHE A 13 6.34 10.54 -6.33
N PHE A 14 7.35 10.95 -7.12
CA PHE A 14 8.47 10.07 -7.45
C PHE A 14 9.32 9.71 -6.22
N ARG A 15 9.52 10.65 -5.30
CA ARG A 15 10.22 10.41 -4.04
C ARG A 15 9.52 9.32 -3.23
N ASP A 16 8.21 9.44 -3.07
CA ASP A 16 7.41 8.48 -2.31
C ASP A 16 7.38 7.11 -3.00
N CYS A 17 7.23 7.07 -4.33
CA CYS A 17 7.25 5.82 -5.08
C CYS A 17 8.58 5.07 -4.96
N LYS A 18 9.71 5.79 -4.98
CA LYS A 18 11.03 5.18 -4.75
C LYS A 18 11.15 4.66 -3.32
N ASN A 19 10.95 5.54 -2.34
CA ASN A 19 11.20 5.23 -0.94
C ASN A 19 10.27 4.16 -0.34
N TYR A 20 9.00 4.12 -0.77
CA TYR A 20 7.98 3.28 -0.14
C TYR A 20 7.38 2.21 -1.05
N LEU A 21 7.46 2.37 -2.37
CA LEU A 21 6.86 1.45 -3.35
C LEU A 21 7.91 0.72 -4.21
N GLY A 22 9.19 0.95 -3.96
CA GLY A 22 10.30 0.20 -4.58
C GLY A 22 10.56 0.53 -6.05
N LEU A 23 10.22 1.76 -6.49
CA LEU A 23 10.38 2.16 -7.89
C LEU A 23 11.85 2.16 -8.34
N ASP A 24 12.78 2.46 -7.44
CA ASP A 24 14.22 2.48 -7.68
C ASP A 24 14.87 1.08 -7.66
N SER A 25 14.30 0.14 -6.91
CA SER A 25 14.77 -1.24 -6.79
C SER A 25 14.13 -2.19 -7.81
N TYR A 26 13.16 -1.73 -8.61
CA TYR A 26 12.51 -2.55 -9.62
C TYR A 26 13.43 -2.86 -10.82
N GLN A 27 13.76 -4.14 -11.03
CA GLN A 27 14.74 -4.57 -12.04
C GLN A 27 14.15 -5.38 -13.21
N VAL A 28 12.85 -5.69 -13.19
CA VAL A 28 12.24 -6.53 -14.24
C VAL A 28 12.15 -5.76 -15.55
N ARG A 29 12.53 -6.41 -16.66
CA ARG A 29 12.64 -5.79 -18.00
C ARG A 29 11.55 -6.17 -18.99
N SER A 30 10.65 -7.10 -18.63
CA SER A 30 9.51 -7.43 -19.47
C SER A 30 8.49 -6.29 -19.47
N GLU A 31 8.07 -5.84 -20.66
CA GLU A 31 7.04 -4.81 -20.84
C GLU A 31 5.79 -5.11 -20.01
N ARG A 32 5.27 -6.34 -20.11
CA ARG A 32 4.07 -6.77 -19.37
C ARG A 32 4.25 -6.64 -17.85
N SER A 33 5.42 -6.99 -17.35
CA SER A 33 5.72 -6.89 -15.91
C SER A 33 5.86 -5.44 -15.47
N ILE A 34 6.53 -4.60 -16.26
CA ILE A 34 6.66 -3.16 -16.01
C ILE A 34 5.29 -2.52 -15.93
N LEU A 35 4.41 -2.80 -16.90
CA LEU A 35 3.05 -2.26 -16.91
C LEU A 35 2.27 -2.68 -15.66
N ARG A 36 2.28 -3.97 -15.31
CA ARG A 36 1.61 -4.48 -14.10
C ARG A 36 2.11 -3.80 -12.83
N TYR A 37 3.43 -3.69 -12.69
CA TYR A 37 4.05 -3.04 -11.54
C TYR A 37 3.63 -1.57 -11.44
N LEU A 38 3.77 -0.80 -12.51
CA LEU A 38 3.38 0.61 -12.54
C LEU A 38 1.89 0.78 -12.21
N THR A 39 1.01 -0.04 -12.78
CA THR A 39 -0.43 0.01 -12.49
C THR A 39 -0.72 -0.21 -11.01
N ILE A 40 -0.16 -1.26 -10.40
CA ILE A 40 -0.36 -1.56 -8.97
C ILE A 40 0.22 -0.43 -8.10
N MET A 41 1.39 0.09 -8.46
CA MET A 41 2.03 1.20 -7.76
C MET A 41 1.15 2.46 -7.79
N PHE A 42 0.63 2.84 -8.97
CA PHE A 42 -0.26 3.98 -9.12
C PHE A 42 -1.55 3.81 -8.30
N ILE A 43 -2.18 2.63 -8.35
CA ILE A 43 -3.38 2.34 -7.56
C ILE A 43 -3.08 2.41 -6.06
N THR A 44 -1.94 1.87 -5.62
CA THR A 44 -1.54 1.89 -4.21
C THR A 44 -1.29 3.32 -3.72
N TYR A 45 -0.62 4.13 -4.53
CA TYR A 45 -0.34 5.52 -4.22
C TYR A 45 -1.62 6.36 -4.12
N THR A 46 -2.52 6.23 -5.11
CA THR A 46 -3.79 6.96 -5.12
C THR A 46 -4.68 6.53 -3.96
N TYR A 47 -4.80 5.22 -3.71
CA TYR A 47 -5.52 4.68 -2.56
C TYR A 47 -4.99 5.29 -1.25
N CYS A 48 -3.69 5.27 -1.02
CA CYS A 48 -3.10 5.82 0.20
C CYS A 48 -3.36 7.33 0.33
N LYS A 49 -3.19 8.12 -0.74
CA LYS A 49 -3.51 9.56 -0.67
C LYS A 49 -4.96 9.80 -0.28
N LEU A 50 -5.91 9.09 -0.91
CA LEU A 50 -7.33 9.21 -0.60
C LEU A 50 -7.65 8.73 0.82
N TYR A 51 -6.97 7.70 1.31
CA TYR A 51 -7.14 7.16 2.66
C TYR A 51 -6.76 8.16 3.76
N SER A 52 -5.87 9.10 3.46
CA SER A 52 -5.50 10.19 4.37
C SER A 52 -6.54 11.33 4.43
N SER A 53 -7.65 11.18 3.70
CA SER A 53 -8.78 12.10 3.63
C SER A 53 -8.33 13.55 3.42
N LYS A 54 -8.56 14.42 4.42
CA LYS A 54 -8.35 15.88 4.33
C LYS A 54 -6.91 16.27 4.01
N THR A 55 -5.92 15.48 4.43
CA THR A 55 -4.51 15.86 4.26
C THR A 55 -3.99 15.55 2.86
N LEU A 56 -4.59 14.58 2.17
CA LEU A 56 -4.09 14.02 0.91
C LEU A 56 -2.57 13.72 0.95
N GLN A 57 -2.03 13.38 2.12
CA GLN A 57 -0.61 13.04 2.30
C GLN A 57 -0.42 11.53 2.18
N PHE A 58 0.41 11.10 1.23
CA PHE A 58 0.65 9.68 0.96
C PHE A 58 1.15 8.92 2.20
N ASN A 59 2.19 9.42 2.88
CA ASN A 59 2.76 8.75 4.05
C ASN A 59 1.76 8.59 5.19
N THR A 60 0.93 9.59 5.43
CA THR A 60 -0.14 9.52 6.44
C THR A 60 -1.13 8.41 6.08
N GLY A 61 -1.59 8.39 4.83
CA GLY A 61 -2.50 7.38 4.33
C GLY A 61 -1.91 5.97 4.37
N LEU A 62 -0.65 5.81 3.97
CA LEU A 62 0.07 4.55 4.03
C LEU A 62 0.17 4.02 5.47
N LYS A 63 0.51 4.88 6.43
CA LYS A 63 0.58 4.52 7.85
C LYS A 63 -0.79 4.11 8.38
N LEU A 64 -1.84 4.85 8.04
CA LEU A 64 -3.21 4.55 8.44
C LEU A 64 -3.69 3.22 7.85
N ALA A 65 -3.49 2.99 6.55
CA ALA A 65 -3.87 1.76 5.87
C ALA A 65 -3.17 0.54 6.49
N LYS A 66 -1.84 0.63 6.73
CA LYS A 66 -1.09 -0.43 7.42
C LYS A 66 -1.62 -0.70 8.83
N ASN A 67 -1.94 0.33 9.60
CA ASN A 67 -2.47 0.18 10.94
C ASN A 67 -3.87 -0.45 10.94
N ASN A 68 -4.74 -0.05 10.03
CA ASN A 68 -6.08 -0.60 9.92
C ASN A 68 -6.07 -2.03 9.42
N PHE A 69 -5.14 -2.39 8.52
CA PHE A 69 -4.92 -3.78 8.14
C PHE A 69 -4.51 -4.64 9.34
N LYS A 70 -3.55 -4.19 10.16
CA LYS A 70 -3.17 -4.90 11.41
C LYS A 70 -4.35 -5.07 12.37
N LYS A 71 -5.15 -4.02 12.57
CA LYS A 71 -6.36 -4.09 13.40
C LYS A 71 -7.35 -5.12 12.85
N ALA A 72 -7.59 -5.11 11.54
CA ALA A 72 -8.50 -6.05 10.89
C ALA A 72 -8.01 -7.50 11.04
N GLN A 73 -6.70 -7.74 10.91
CA GLN A 73 -6.11 -9.06 11.15
C GLN A 73 -6.33 -9.53 12.60
N ILE A 74 -6.09 -8.65 13.58
CA ILE A 74 -6.32 -8.98 15.00
C ILE A 74 -7.79 -9.30 15.26
N ILE A 75 -8.71 -8.48 14.73
CA ILE A 75 -10.16 -8.71 14.86
C ILE A 75 -10.56 -10.04 14.24
N PHE A 76 -10.01 -10.38 13.07
CA PHE A 76 -10.24 -11.67 12.41
C PHE A 76 -9.74 -12.85 13.25
N ILE A 77 -8.53 -12.76 13.80
CA ILE A 77 -7.97 -13.82 14.67
C ILE A 77 -8.85 -14.00 15.91
N TYR A 78 -9.24 -12.89 16.53
CA TYR A 78 -10.09 -12.91 17.72
C TYR A 78 -11.46 -13.55 17.44
N SER A 79 -12.11 -13.19 16.33
CA SER A 79 -13.40 -13.76 15.97
C SER A 79 -13.29 -15.25 15.59
N ALA A 80 -12.23 -15.65 14.90
CA ALA A 80 -11.95 -17.05 14.60
C ALA A 80 -11.77 -17.89 15.88
N ALA A 81 -11.05 -17.35 16.86
CA ALA A 81 -10.84 -18.00 18.16
C ALA A 81 -12.16 -18.16 18.95
N LEU A 82 -13.00 -17.12 19.00
CA LEU A 82 -14.32 -17.21 19.64
C LEU A 82 -15.23 -18.26 19.00
N ASN A 83 -15.10 -18.49 17.69
CA ASN A 83 -15.83 -19.51 16.96
C ASN A 83 -15.23 -20.92 17.11
N GLY A 84 -14.21 -21.11 17.97
CA GLY A 84 -13.58 -22.40 18.21
C GLY A 84 -12.78 -22.94 17.02
N GLN A 85 -12.32 -22.08 16.11
CA GLN A 85 -11.49 -22.53 14.99
C GLN A 85 -10.10 -22.98 15.48
N PRO A 86 -9.60 -24.14 15.01
CA PRO A 86 -8.25 -24.58 15.33
C PRO A 86 -7.22 -23.59 14.76
N ILE A 87 -6.12 -23.39 15.49
CA ILE A 87 -5.12 -22.36 15.16
C ILE A 87 -4.42 -22.66 13.84
N GLU A 88 -4.29 -23.94 13.47
CA GLU A 88 -3.73 -24.40 12.20
C GLU A 88 -4.52 -23.84 11.02
N LYS A 89 -5.86 -23.88 11.11
CA LYS A 89 -6.74 -23.32 10.08
C LYS A 89 -6.64 -21.81 9.98
N ILE A 90 -6.36 -21.12 11.10
CA ILE A 90 -6.13 -19.67 11.10
C ILE A 90 -4.81 -19.35 10.39
N PHE A 91 -3.75 -20.14 10.61
CA PHE A 91 -2.47 -19.96 9.92
C PHE A 91 -2.55 -20.21 8.42
N GLU A 92 -3.28 -21.24 8.00
CA GLU A 92 -3.57 -21.51 6.58
C GLU A 92 -4.29 -20.30 5.93
N ASN A 93 -5.33 -19.77 6.60
CA ASN A 93 -6.08 -18.62 6.09
C ASN A 93 -5.23 -17.35 5.97
N LEU A 94 -4.31 -17.13 6.92
CA LEU A 94 -3.40 -15.99 6.90
C LEU A 94 -2.19 -16.20 5.97
N LYS A 95 -2.03 -17.40 5.38
CA LYS A 95 -0.90 -17.79 4.54
C LYS A 95 0.45 -17.64 5.26
N ILE A 96 0.48 -18.01 6.54
CA ILE A 96 1.69 -17.97 7.38
C ILE A 96 2.33 -19.37 7.50
N ALA A 97 1.54 -20.43 7.29
CA ALA A 97 1.98 -21.82 7.24
C ALA A 97 2.17 -22.31 5.79
#